data_AF-A0ABD1RPD6-F1
#
_entry.id   AF-A0ABD1RPD6-F1
#
_cell.length_a   1.000
_cell.length_b   1.000
_cell.length_c   1.000
_cell.angle_alpha   90.00
_cell.angle_beta   90.00
_cell.angle_gamma   90.00
#
_symmetry.space_group_name_H-M   'P 1'
#
loop_
_entity.id
_entity.type
_entity.pdbx_description
1 polymer ?
#
loop_
_entity_poly.entity_id
_entity_poly.type
_entity_poly.pdbx_seq_one_letter_code
_entity_poly.pdbx_strand_id
1 'polypeptide(L)'
;MYLKCGDIESACKVYNQMPVRNVVSWNSMILGLADSGDYEEALRVFRKMKQQYVYGTILDSTAKVTGIIKFDLHKEPEIGNAKLEVGGNVKGIFDLGPGRFGSEAIFVPRQPSTSSKEDDGYLIFFAHDENTGKSAVNVIDAKSMSPDPIAVVELPNRVPYGFHAFFVTEEQLQEQANL
;
A
#
# COMPACT_ATOMS: atom_id res chain seq x y z
N MET A 1 6.96 0.89 22.49
CA MET A 1 7.69 0.58 23.73
C MET A 1 6.77 -0.20 24.68
N TYR A 2 5.64 0.35 25.11
CA TYR A 2 4.63 -0.35 25.94
C TYR A 2 4.16 -1.70 25.38
N LEU A 3 3.73 -1.74 24.11
CA LEU A 3 3.25 -2.98 23.46
C LEU A 3 4.33 -4.07 23.35
N LYS A 4 5.61 -3.70 23.14
CA LYS A 4 6.72 -4.65 23.12
C LYS A 4 6.99 -5.28 24.49
N CYS A 5 6.51 -4.65 25.57
CA CYS A 5 6.64 -5.13 26.94
C CYS A 5 5.36 -5.85 27.42
N GLY A 6 4.35 -6.04 26.56
CA GLY A 6 3.05 -6.61 26.93
C GLY A 6 2.15 -5.69 27.75
N ASP A 7 2.54 -4.42 27.97
CA ASP A 7 1.73 -3.44 28.70
C ASP A 7 0.75 -2.74 27.75
N ILE A 8 -0.33 -3.45 27.44
CA ILE A 8 -1.40 -3.01 26.54
C ILE A 8 -2.17 -1.85 27.17
N GLU A 9 -2.37 -1.85 28.48
CA GLU A 9 -3.16 -0.82 29.15
C GLU A 9 -2.49 0.56 29.03
N SER A 10 -1.18 0.64 29.28
CA SER A 10 -0.43 1.88 29.07
C SER A 10 -0.37 2.28 27.61
N ALA A 11 -0.25 1.31 26.69
CA ALA A 11 -0.30 1.58 25.26
C ALA A 11 -1.63 2.20 24.83
N CYS A 12 -2.76 1.62 25.26
CA CYS A 12 -4.12 2.15 25.05
C CYS A 12 -4.25 3.58 25.59
N LYS A 13 -3.77 3.84 26.82
CA LYS A 13 -3.84 5.17 27.45
C LYS A 13 -3.10 6.21 26.61
N VAL A 14 -1.84 5.96 26.27
CA VAL A 14 -1.04 6.86 25.45
C VAL A 14 -1.69 7.06 24.08
N TYR A 15 -2.08 5.97 23.43
CA TYR A 15 -2.74 6.00 22.14
C TYR A 15 -4.03 6.84 22.14
N ASN A 16 -4.86 6.72 23.19
CA ASN A 16 -6.10 7.50 23.32
C ASN A 16 -5.85 8.99 23.59
N GLN A 17 -4.72 9.34 24.20
CA GLN A 17 -4.33 10.72 24.49
C GLN A 17 -3.62 11.42 23.31
N MET A 18 -3.24 10.71 22.25
CA MET A 18 -2.57 11.31 21.09
C MET A 18 -3.50 12.29 20.36
N PRO A 19 -3.12 13.58 20.21
CA PRO A 19 -3.93 14.56 19.49
C PRO A 19 -3.96 14.29 17.98
N VAL A 20 -2.87 13.75 17.43
CA VAL A 20 -2.74 13.33 16.04
C VAL A 20 -2.16 11.92 16.01
N ARG A 21 -2.82 11.02 15.28
CA ARG A 21 -2.37 9.63 15.08
C ARG A 21 -1.91 9.44 13.64
N ASN A 22 -0.65 9.08 13.47
CA ASN A 22 -0.07 8.75 12.16
C ASN A 22 -0.05 7.23 11.94
N VAL A 23 0.30 6.81 10.72
CA VAL A 23 0.36 5.40 10.31
C VAL A 23 1.16 4.54 11.29
N VAL A 24 2.29 5.03 11.81
CA VAL A 24 3.11 4.30 12.79
C VAL A 24 2.35 4.05 14.09
N SER A 25 1.65 5.06 14.62
CA SER A 25 0.86 4.92 15.85
C SER A 25 -0.34 3.98 15.70
N TRP A 26 -1.02 4.02 14.55
CA TRP A 26 -2.09 3.08 14.21
C TRP A 26 -1.55 1.64 14.13
N ASN A 27 -0.54 1.43 13.29
CA ASN A 27 0.05 0.10 13.07
C ASN A 27 0.61 -0.50 14.37
N SER A 28 1.26 0.32 15.18
CA SER A 28 1.76 -0.12 16.49
C SER A 28 0.62 -0.65 17.34
N MET A 29 -0.48 0.11 17.47
CA MET A 29 -1.63 -0.27 18.29
C MET A 29 -2.31 -1.55 17.78
N ILE A 30 -2.54 -1.64 16.48
CA ILE A 30 -3.19 -2.81 15.83
C ILE A 30 -2.36 -4.07 16.06
N LEU A 31 -1.04 -4.00 15.80
CA LEU A 31 -0.14 -5.15 15.98
C LEU A 31 -0.10 -5.58 17.44
N GLY A 32 0.04 -4.64 18.37
CA GLY A 32 0.11 -4.99 19.79
C GLY A 32 -1.19 -5.59 20.35
N LEU A 33 -2.35 -5.15 19.86
CA LEU A 33 -3.64 -5.77 20.20
C LEU A 33 -3.76 -7.17 19.58
N ALA A 34 -3.37 -7.34 18.31
CA ALA A 34 -3.38 -8.64 17.65
C ALA A 34 -2.45 -9.66 18.33
N ASP A 35 -1.23 -9.23 18.69
CA ASP A 35 -0.25 -10.06 19.40
C ASP A 35 -0.73 -10.49 20.79
N SER A 36 -1.62 -9.69 21.40
CA SER A 36 -2.24 -10.01 22.68
C SER A 36 -3.46 -10.93 22.60
N GLY A 37 -3.92 -11.23 21.37
CA GLY A 37 -5.13 -12.00 21.12
C GLY A 37 -6.43 -11.17 21.11
N ASP A 38 -6.35 -9.85 21.31
CA ASP A 38 -7.51 -8.95 21.25
C ASP A 38 -7.79 -8.50 19.80
N TYR A 39 -8.17 -9.45 18.96
CA TYR A 39 -8.38 -9.25 17.53
C TYR A 39 -9.58 -8.33 17.23
N GLU A 40 -10.62 -8.35 18.07
CA GLU A 40 -11.78 -7.47 17.91
C GLU A 40 -11.40 -6.00 18.11
N GLU A 41 -10.63 -5.70 19.15
CA GLU A 41 -10.16 -4.34 19.40
C GLU A 41 -9.13 -3.91 18.34
N ALA A 42 -8.25 -4.82 17.90
CA ALA A 42 -7.32 -4.55 16.80
C ALA A 42 -8.08 -4.16 15.51
N LEU A 43 -9.12 -4.91 15.16
CA LEU A 43 -9.99 -4.61 14.01
C LEU A 43 -10.77 -3.29 14.22
N ARG A 44 -11.25 -3.02 15.44
CA ARG A 44 -11.93 -1.75 15.77
C ARG A 44 -11.00 -0.56 15.60
N VAL A 45 -9.73 -0.67 16.03
CA VAL A 45 -8.71 0.36 15.82
C VAL A 45 -8.41 0.52 14.33
N PHE A 46 -8.21 -0.58 13.60
CA PHE A 46 -8.01 -0.54 12.15
C PHE A 46 -9.15 0.18 11.43
N ARG A 47 -10.42 -0.14 11.75
CA ARG A 47 -11.62 0.50 11.18
C ARG A 47 -11.77 1.99 11.50
N LYS A 48 -11.06 2.51 12.51
CA LYS A 48 -11.03 3.95 12.83
C LYS A 48 -9.98 4.71 12.02
N MET A 49 -9.09 4.02 11.29
CA MET A 49 -8.21 4.68 10.34
C MET A 49 -9.08 5.38 9.29
N LYS A 50 -8.71 6.62 8.93
CA LYS A 50 -9.42 7.37 7.87
C LYS A 50 -9.10 6.90 6.45
N GLN A 51 -8.30 5.84 6.34
CA GLN A 51 -7.79 5.31 5.09
C GLN A 51 -8.81 4.33 4.52
N GLN A 52 -9.44 4.72 3.42
CA GLN A 52 -10.38 3.87 2.70
C GLN A 52 -9.66 2.88 1.79
N TYR A 53 -8.55 3.26 1.16
CA TYR A 53 -7.91 2.42 0.15
C TYR A 53 -6.49 2.00 0.54
N VAL A 54 -6.17 0.75 0.21
CA VAL A 54 -4.80 0.25 0.30
C VAL A 54 -4.44 -0.53 -0.96
N TYR A 55 -3.20 -0.35 -1.41
CA TYR A 55 -2.62 -1.07 -2.53
C TYR A 55 -1.62 -2.08 -1.99
N GLY A 56 -1.77 -3.35 -2.38
CA GLY A 56 -0.90 -4.45 -1.99
C GLY A 56 -0.26 -5.13 -3.18
N THR A 57 0.77 -5.93 -2.93
CA THR A 57 1.42 -6.78 -3.93
C THR A 57 0.82 -8.18 -3.92
N ILE A 58 0.66 -8.75 -5.11
CA ILE A 58 0.37 -10.17 -5.29
C ILE A 58 1.71 -10.86 -5.52
N LEU A 59 1.99 -11.90 -4.72
CA LEU A 59 3.24 -12.65 -4.78
C LEU A 59 3.00 -14.05 -5.33
N ASP A 60 3.94 -14.55 -6.13
CA ASP A 60 4.02 -15.97 -6.46
C ASP A 60 4.69 -16.79 -5.35
N SER A 61 4.81 -18.11 -5.58
CA SER A 61 5.46 -19.05 -4.65
C SER A 61 6.94 -18.77 -4.39
N THR A 62 7.58 -17.95 -5.22
CA THR A 62 8.99 -17.55 -5.11
C THR A 62 9.17 -16.12 -4.60
N ALA A 63 8.09 -15.51 -4.08
CA ALA A 63 8.05 -14.14 -3.59
C ALA A 63 8.36 -13.08 -4.67
N LYS A 64 8.11 -13.39 -5.95
CA LYS A 64 8.12 -12.37 -7.00
C LYS A 64 6.76 -11.70 -7.09
N VAL A 65 6.76 -10.39 -7.32
CA VAL A 65 5.53 -9.60 -7.49
C VAL A 65 4.93 -9.89 -8.87
N THR A 66 3.74 -10.48 -8.92
CA THR A 66 3.02 -10.82 -10.17
C THR A 66 1.83 -9.90 -10.44
N GLY A 67 1.49 -9.03 -9.50
CA GLY A 67 0.43 -8.05 -9.69
C GLY A 67 0.28 -7.11 -8.52
N ILE A 68 -0.66 -6.18 -8.69
CA ILE A 68 -1.04 -5.19 -7.68
C ILE A 68 -2.52 -5.34 -7.42
N ILE A 69 -2.91 -5.28 -6.16
CA ILE A 69 -4.30 -5.39 -5.72
C ILE A 69 -4.72 -4.15 -4.96
N LYS A 70 -5.94 -3.67 -5.21
CA LYS A 70 -6.57 -2.56 -4.49
C LYS A 70 -7.69 -3.07 -3.61
N PHE A 71 -7.65 -2.71 -2.33
CA PHE A 71 -8.70 -2.98 -1.36
C PHE A 71 -9.44 -1.70 -0.96
N ASP A 72 -10.75 -1.80 -0.74
CA ASP A 72 -11.57 -0.79 -0.05
C ASP A 72 -11.85 -1.27 1.37
N LEU A 73 -11.13 -0.72 2.33
CA LEU A 73 -11.15 -1.07 3.76
C LEU A 73 -12.46 -0.69 4.45
N HIS A 74 -13.24 0.22 3.87
CA HIS A 74 -14.52 0.63 4.44
C HIS A 74 -15.70 -0.24 3.97
N LYS A 75 -15.50 -1.08 2.95
CA LYS A 75 -16.53 -1.98 2.45
C LYS A 75 -16.46 -3.32 3.20
N GLU A 76 -17.58 -3.79 3.73
CA GLU A 76 -17.65 -5.09 4.43
C GLU A 76 -17.24 -6.25 3.50
N PRO A 77 -16.47 -7.24 3.99
CA PRO A 77 -16.06 -8.39 3.18
C PRO A 77 -17.26 -9.23 2.74
N GLU A 78 -17.20 -9.80 1.53
CA GLU A 78 -18.25 -10.69 1.03
C GLU A 78 -18.24 -12.03 1.78
N ILE A 79 -19.36 -12.34 2.46
CA ILE A 79 -19.52 -13.58 3.20
C ILE A 79 -19.75 -14.74 2.22
N GLY A 80 -18.90 -15.77 2.27
CA GLY A 80 -19.01 -16.98 1.45
C GLY A 80 -17.85 -17.23 0.48
N ASN A 81 -16.88 -16.33 0.40
CA ASN A 81 -15.64 -16.58 -0.36
C ASN A 81 -14.79 -17.64 0.35
N ALA A 82 -14.20 -18.55 -0.43
CA ALA A 82 -13.32 -19.62 0.06
C ALA A 82 -11.99 -19.10 0.66
N LYS A 83 -11.73 -17.79 0.58
CA LYS A 83 -10.56 -17.11 1.14
C LYS A 83 -11.02 -16.08 2.17
N LEU A 84 -10.36 -16.06 3.32
CA LEU A 84 -10.58 -15.06 4.36
C LEU A 84 -10.14 -13.69 3.83
N GLU A 85 -11.08 -12.75 3.67
CA GLU A 85 -10.79 -11.35 3.34
C GLU A 85 -10.67 -10.56 4.65
N VAL A 86 -9.44 -10.27 5.07
CA VAL A 86 -9.17 -9.53 6.30
C VAL A 86 -9.27 -8.04 6.01
N GLY A 87 -10.44 -7.45 6.28
CA GLY A 87 -10.66 -6.00 6.20
C GLY A 87 -10.73 -5.48 4.77
N GLY A 88 -11.95 -5.18 4.32
CA GLY A 88 -12.20 -4.57 3.02
C GLY A 88 -12.56 -5.54 1.91
N ASN A 89 -13.02 -5.00 0.78
CA ASN A 89 -13.33 -5.74 -0.44
C ASN A 89 -12.34 -5.42 -1.56
N VAL A 90 -11.99 -6.43 -2.37
CA VAL A 90 -11.18 -6.24 -3.58
C VAL A 90 -11.93 -5.34 -4.56
N LYS A 91 -11.27 -4.26 -5.01
CA LYS A 91 -11.82 -3.30 -5.98
C LYS A 91 -11.23 -3.45 -7.38
N GLY A 92 -10.02 -3.98 -7.48
CA GLY A 92 -9.33 -4.15 -8.74
C GLY A 92 -8.01 -4.89 -8.57
N ILE A 93 -7.62 -5.59 -9.62
CA ILE A 93 -6.34 -6.31 -9.72
C ILE A 93 -5.69 -5.86 -11.02
N PHE A 94 -4.44 -5.46 -10.93
CA PHE A 94 -3.55 -5.27 -12.07
C PHE A 94 -2.62 -6.48 -12.16
N ASP A 95 -2.78 -7.27 -13.22
CA ASP A 95 -1.95 -8.45 -13.49
C ASP A 95 -0.78 -8.05 -14.40
N LEU A 96 0.45 -8.42 -14.03
CA LEU A 96 1.64 -8.10 -14.82
C LEU A 96 1.76 -8.96 -16.10
N GLY A 97 1.08 -10.09 -16.14
CA GLY A 97 1.19 -11.10 -17.17
C GLY A 97 2.32 -12.11 -16.91
N PRO A 98 2.33 -13.21 -17.68
CA PRO A 98 3.28 -14.30 -17.49
C PRO A 98 4.73 -13.86 -17.76
N GLY A 99 5.65 -14.27 -16.88
CA GLY A 99 7.08 -13.97 -16.99
C GLY A 99 7.45 -12.51 -16.70
N ARG A 100 6.51 -11.71 -16.20
CA ARG A 100 6.73 -10.30 -15.83
C ARG A 100 6.58 -10.13 -14.34
N PHE A 101 7.54 -9.42 -13.74
CA PHE A 101 7.63 -9.25 -12.30
C PHE A 101 7.87 -7.80 -11.90
N GLY A 102 7.14 -7.35 -10.90
CA GLY A 102 7.10 -5.95 -10.48
C GLY A 102 7.99 -5.61 -9.28
N SER A 103 8.11 -4.32 -9.00
CA SER A 103 8.49 -3.79 -7.69
C SER A 103 7.25 -3.57 -6.80
N GLU A 104 7.47 -3.09 -5.58
CA GLU A 104 6.42 -2.40 -4.82
C GLU A 104 5.89 -1.21 -5.63
N ALA A 105 4.57 -1.00 -5.58
CA ALA A 105 3.91 0.10 -6.26
C ALA A 105 3.73 1.29 -5.31
N ILE A 106 4.15 2.47 -5.76
CA ILE A 106 4.00 3.71 -5.01
C ILE A 106 2.77 4.46 -5.50
N PHE A 107 1.94 4.91 -4.56
CA PHE A 107 0.84 5.82 -4.86
C PHE A 107 1.35 7.27 -4.97
N VAL A 108 0.97 7.95 -6.05
CA VAL A 108 1.27 9.35 -6.28
C VAL A 108 -0.04 10.11 -6.51
N PRO A 109 -0.41 11.07 -5.65
CA PRO A 109 -1.66 11.81 -5.83
C PRO A 109 -1.61 12.66 -7.10
N ARG A 110 -2.74 12.77 -7.81
CA ARG A 110 -2.83 13.57 -9.03
C ARG A 110 -2.51 15.06 -8.78
N GLN A 111 -2.94 15.56 -7.64
CA GLN A 111 -2.61 16.88 -7.12
C GLN A 111 -2.35 16.77 -5.62
N PRO A 112 -1.36 17.49 -5.07
CA PRO A 112 -1.15 17.60 -3.63
C PRO A 112 -2.26 18.45 -3.03
N SER A 113 -3.45 17.86 -2.82
CA SER A 113 -4.58 18.52 -2.20
C SER A 113 -5.27 17.60 -1.21
N THR A 114 -5.86 18.17 -0.16
CA THR A 114 -6.68 17.44 0.82
C THR A 114 -8.13 17.30 0.39
N SER A 115 -8.53 17.88 -0.75
CA SER A 115 -9.90 17.87 -1.27
C SER A 115 -10.14 16.82 -2.36
N SER A 116 -9.08 16.28 -2.97
CA SER A 116 -9.15 15.16 -3.90
C SER A 116 -9.63 13.88 -3.21
N LYS A 117 -10.25 12.98 -3.98
CA LYS A 117 -10.56 11.63 -3.47
C LYS A 117 -9.26 10.91 -3.13
N GLU A 118 -9.28 10.10 -2.07
CA GLU A 118 -8.10 9.40 -1.55
C GLU A 118 -7.36 8.57 -2.62
N ASP A 119 -8.09 7.98 -3.58
CA ASP A 119 -7.53 7.18 -4.67
C ASP A 119 -7.35 7.94 -6.00
N ASP A 120 -7.53 9.27 -6.01
CA ASP A 120 -7.30 10.10 -7.20
C ASP A 120 -5.81 10.35 -7.43
N GLY A 121 -5.20 9.41 -8.16
CA GLY A 121 -3.78 9.44 -8.45
C GLY A 121 -3.36 8.27 -9.30
N TYR A 122 -2.06 8.00 -9.22
CA TYR A 122 -1.38 7.01 -10.04
C TYR A 122 -0.66 6.00 -9.16
N LEU A 123 -0.52 4.77 -9.65
CA LEU A 123 0.46 3.83 -9.13
C LEU A 123 1.64 3.78 -10.09
N ILE A 124 2.84 3.95 -9.54
CA ILE A 124 4.10 3.88 -10.28
C ILE A 124 4.91 2.71 -9.76
N PHE A 125 5.43 1.87 -10.65
CA PHE A 125 6.24 0.70 -10.30
C PHE A 125 7.16 0.30 -11.43
N PHE A 126 8.25 -0.40 -11.10
CA PHE A 126 9.08 -1.06 -12.10
C PHE A 126 8.47 -2.40 -12.47
N ALA A 127 8.59 -2.80 -13.73
CA ALA A 127 8.35 -4.16 -14.19
C ALA A 127 9.56 -4.68 -14.95
N HIS A 128 9.90 -5.94 -14.74
CA HIS A 128 10.93 -6.67 -15.47
C HIS A 128 10.28 -7.84 -16.20
N ASP A 129 10.49 -7.91 -17.52
CA ASP A 129 10.04 -9.02 -18.35
C ASP A 129 11.22 -10.00 -18.53
N GLU A 130 11.15 -11.16 -17.87
CA GLU A 130 12.20 -12.17 -17.93
C GLU A 130 12.31 -12.82 -19.31
N ASN A 131 11.26 -12.76 -20.13
CA ASN A 131 11.31 -13.32 -21.49
C ASN A 131 12.15 -12.45 -22.44
N THR A 132 12.16 -11.14 -22.22
CA THR A 132 12.89 -10.17 -23.08
C THR A 132 14.13 -9.57 -22.42
N GLY A 133 14.27 -9.71 -21.10
CA GLY A 133 15.31 -9.07 -20.32
C GLY A 133 15.09 -7.57 -20.09
N LYS A 134 14.01 -6.98 -20.62
CA LYS A 134 13.74 -5.55 -20.52
C LYS A 134 13.14 -5.16 -19.16
N SER A 135 13.34 -3.90 -18.79
CA SER A 135 12.68 -3.28 -17.63
C SER A 135 11.97 -2.01 -18.07
N ALA A 136 10.87 -1.68 -17.41
CA ALA A 136 10.11 -0.46 -17.67
C ALA A 136 9.54 0.12 -16.37
N VAL A 137 9.31 1.43 -16.36
CA VAL A 137 8.44 2.09 -15.37
C VAL A 137 7.02 2.06 -15.91
N ASN A 138 6.09 1.55 -15.12
CA ASN A 138 4.67 1.52 -15.45
C ASN A 138 3.94 2.55 -14.61
N VAL A 139 2.99 3.25 -15.24
CA VAL A 139 2.09 4.19 -14.59
C VAL A 139 0.68 3.75 -14.90
N ILE A 140 -0.09 3.45 -13.85
CA ILE A 140 -1.50 3.07 -13.97
C ILE A 140 -2.38 4.01 -13.16
N ASP A 141 -3.64 4.14 -13.56
CA ASP A 141 -4.64 4.90 -12.82
C ASP A 141 -5.02 4.15 -11.54
N ALA A 142 -4.74 4.73 -10.37
CA ALA A 142 -4.93 4.07 -9.08
C ALA A 142 -6.42 3.85 -8.76
N LYS A 143 -7.28 4.69 -9.33
CA LYS A 143 -8.72 4.64 -9.12
C LYS A 143 -9.36 3.45 -9.84
N SER A 144 -9.13 3.36 -11.15
CA SER A 144 -9.74 2.37 -12.04
C SER A 144 -9.06 1.01 -12.02
N MET A 145 -7.77 0.94 -11.65
CA MET A 145 -6.97 -0.28 -11.75
C MET A 145 -7.06 -0.92 -13.14
N SER A 146 -7.13 -0.10 -14.19
CA SER A 146 -7.21 -0.54 -15.60
C SER A 146 -6.05 -1.47 -15.95
N PRO A 147 -6.29 -2.58 -16.70
CA PRO A 147 -5.23 -3.45 -17.19
C PRO A 147 -4.34 -2.76 -18.24
N ASP A 148 -4.85 -1.70 -18.88
CA ASP A 148 -4.09 -0.87 -19.82
C ASP A 148 -3.40 0.27 -19.06
N PRO A 149 -2.05 0.29 -19.00
CA PRO A 149 -1.32 1.36 -18.33
C PRO A 149 -1.50 2.70 -19.03
N ILE A 150 -1.50 3.78 -18.25
CA ILE A 150 -1.50 5.15 -18.78
C ILE A 150 -0.19 5.40 -19.55
N ALA A 151 0.92 4.92 -18.98
CA ALA A 151 2.24 5.06 -19.59
C ALA A 151 3.13 3.88 -19.23
N VAL A 152 3.99 3.51 -20.17
CA VAL A 152 5.08 2.56 -19.99
C VAL A 152 6.35 3.19 -20.54
N VAL A 153 7.34 3.39 -19.67
CA VAL A 153 8.63 3.98 -20.04
C VAL A 153 9.68 2.89 -20.01
N GLU A 154 10.10 2.42 -21.19
CA GLU A 154 11.20 1.44 -21.29
C GLU A 154 12.51 2.03 -20.75
N LEU A 155 13.24 1.25 -19.98
CA LEU A 155 14.51 1.63 -19.40
C LEU A 155 15.67 1.05 -20.21
N PRO A 156 16.78 1.80 -20.38
CA PRO A 156 17.93 1.33 -21.16
C PRO A 156 18.67 0.16 -20.50
N ASN A 157 18.47 -0.04 -19.19
CA ASN A 157 19.13 -1.07 -18.41
C ASN A 157 18.11 -1.82 -17.55
N ARG A 158 18.45 -3.07 -17.23
CA ARG A 158 17.69 -3.89 -16.30
C ARG A 158 17.68 -3.25 -14.91
N VAL A 159 16.50 -3.14 -14.32
CA VAL A 159 16.32 -2.77 -12.91
C VAL A 159 16.25 -4.06 -12.08
N PRO A 160 17.14 -4.28 -11.10
CA PRO A 160 17.05 -5.43 -10.20
C PRO A 160 15.87 -5.30 -9.24
N TYR A 161 15.44 -6.41 -8.66
CA TYR A 161 14.40 -6.41 -7.63
C TYR A 161 14.87 -5.61 -6.41
N GLY A 162 14.05 -4.63 -6.03
CA GLY A 162 14.25 -3.80 -4.83
C GLY A 162 13.16 -4.05 -3.78
N PHE A 163 13.22 -3.29 -2.69
CA PHE A 163 12.21 -3.32 -1.63
C PHE A 163 11.30 -2.10 -1.75
N HIS A 164 11.63 -1.03 -1.04
CA HIS A 164 10.77 0.14 -0.92
C HIS A 164 11.14 1.22 -1.94
N ALA A 165 10.12 1.96 -2.34
CA ALA A 165 10.24 3.18 -3.14
C ALA A 165 9.44 4.30 -2.49
N PHE A 166 9.82 5.53 -2.78
CA PHE A 166 9.06 6.72 -2.40
C PHE A 166 9.06 7.70 -3.57
N PHE A 167 8.07 8.59 -3.56
CA PHE A 167 7.97 9.67 -4.54
C PHE A 167 8.29 11.00 -3.86
N VAL A 168 8.99 11.87 -4.58
CA VAL A 168 9.30 13.23 -4.13
C VAL A 168 8.84 14.18 -5.22
N THR A 169 8.13 15.24 -4.82
CA THR A 169 7.74 16.30 -5.75
C THR A 169 8.94 17.18 -6.09
N GLU A 170 8.84 17.92 -7.20
CA GLU A 170 9.85 18.91 -7.54
C GLU A 170 10.01 19.97 -6.43
N GLU A 171 8.90 20.43 -5.85
CA GLU A 171 8.91 21.38 -4.73
C GLU A 171 9.70 20.86 -3.52
N GLN A 172 9.48 19.60 -3.11
CA GLN A 172 10.21 18.97 -2.02
C GLN A 172 11.71 18.82 -2.33
N LEU A 173 12.07 18.53 -3.59
CA LEU A 173 13.47 18.48 -4.02
C LEU A 173 14.13 19.87 -3.99
N GLN A 174 13.41 20.91 -4.42
CA GLN A 174 13.90 22.29 -4.41
C GLN A 174 14.07 22.81 -2.97
N GLU A 175 13.15 22.49 -2.06
CA GLU A 175 13.29 22.78 -0.63
C GLU A 175 14.56 22.15 -0.06
N GLN A 176 14.84 20.89 -0.40
CA GLN A 176 16.06 20.21 0.04
C GLN A 176 17.34 20.87 -0.51
N ALA A 177 17.32 21.35 -1.76
CA ALA A 177 18.46 22.01 -2.37
C ALA A 177 18.78 23.41 -1.79
N ASN A 178 17.80 24.02 -1.10
CA ASN A 178 17.95 25.32 -0.44
C ASN A 178 18.34 25.22 1.04
N LEU A 179 18.53 24.00 1.57
CA LEU A 179 19.04 23.71 2.92
C LEU A 179 20.56 23.48 2.91
#